data_AF-A0A2E5MMK8-F1
#
_entry.id   AF-A0A2E5MMK8-F1
#
_cell.length_a   1.000
_cell.length_b   1.000
_cell.length_c   1.000
_cell.angle_alpha   90.00
_cell.angle_beta   90.00
_cell.angle_gamma   90.00
#
_symmetry.space_group_name_H-M   'P 1'
#
loop_
_entity.id
_entity.type
_entity.pdbx_description
1 polymer ?
#
loop_
_entity_poly.entity_id
_entity_poly.type
_entity_poly.pdbx_seq_one_letter_code
_entity_poly.pdbx_strand_id
1 'polypeptide(L)'
;MLASDNRFECGEHLLELERPGRGGRDLRAWDAADELLLEYTDAHITTHHIAPGALAIIDDAFGALTLALNDMAPASIADSALLLQALRKNAGPNQLPVPAALNWQAPPEGPFDLILLKIPRQLDYLEYLLRWSNTVLSPQGRVVAGGMIKHLPDRCADLFAKLMGSNEPQRAKRKARVIVAARGEAGLEGWTNLKKGYVLPSFTGNAAASEEASLLGMPAVFARERLDIGTRVFLPQVAGAVARLTPGARILDLGCGNGVLGLSALIQRPDLAVDFADVSSQAIASARGNLERLAVEACARFYHTDGVPQGEHYDLILCNPPFHEGGTVGDHIALRMFRQASKALNSGGAFLVVGNRHLGYHAKLKKDFVRVEQRASDPKFVVLEARKLVARQ
;
A
#
# COMPACT_ATOMS: atom_id res chain seq x y z
N MET A 1 -5.96 18.52 -28.54
CA MET A 1 -5.57 17.58 -27.48
C MET A 1 -6.30 16.29 -27.79
N LEU A 2 -5.65 15.34 -28.48
CA LEU A 2 -6.30 14.06 -28.84
C LEU A 2 -6.34 13.22 -27.57
N ALA A 3 -7.54 12.79 -27.16
CA ALA A 3 -7.76 11.99 -25.96
C ALA A 3 -6.96 10.68 -26.04
N SER A 4 -6.32 10.27 -24.94
CA SER A 4 -5.88 8.89 -24.80
C SER A 4 -7.12 8.00 -24.89
N ASP A 5 -7.06 6.94 -25.69
CA ASP A 5 -8.15 5.98 -25.80
C ASP A 5 -8.32 5.27 -24.44
N ASN A 6 -9.33 5.69 -23.68
CA ASN A 6 -9.69 5.14 -22.37
C ASN A 6 -10.66 3.96 -22.50
N ARG A 7 -10.93 3.51 -23.72
CA ARG A 7 -11.80 2.38 -24.00
C ARG A 7 -11.05 1.06 -23.81
N PHE A 8 -11.46 0.33 -22.79
CA PHE A 8 -11.06 -1.05 -22.55
C PHE A 8 -12.03 -1.98 -23.29
N GLU A 9 -11.47 -2.87 -24.11
CA GLU A 9 -12.22 -3.86 -24.88
C GLU A 9 -11.51 -5.22 -24.77
N CYS A 10 -12.19 -6.20 -24.20
CA CYS A 10 -11.68 -7.56 -24.04
C CYS A 10 -12.83 -8.56 -24.14
N GLY A 11 -12.93 -9.28 -25.27
CA GLY A 11 -14.09 -10.13 -25.53
C GLY A 11 -15.38 -9.30 -25.56
N GLU A 12 -16.38 -9.69 -24.78
CA GLU A 12 -17.65 -8.96 -24.63
C GLU A 12 -17.56 -7.79 -23.62
N HIS A 13 -16.44 -7.68 -22.90
CA HIS A 13 -16.25 -6.64 -21.88
C HIS A 13 -15.87 -5.32 -22.53
N LEU A 14 -16.75 -4.33 -22.42
CA LEU A 14 -16.52 -2.97 -22.90
C LEU A 14 -16.65 -1.96 -21.76
N LEU A 15 -15.55 -1.29 -21.42
CA LEU A 15 -15.51 -0.31 -20.33
C LEU A 15 -14.78 0.97 -20.73
N GLU A 16 -15.21 2.11 -20.20
CA GLU A 16 -14.43 3.34 -20.16
C GLU A 16 -13.68 3.40 -18.83
N LEU A 17 -12.34 3.27 -18.87
CA LEU A 17 -11.50 3.19 -17.68
C LEU A 17 -10.48 4.31 -17.66
N GLU A 18 -10.48 5.07 -16.56
CA GLU A 18 -9.50 6.11 -16.31
C GLU A 18 -8.56 5.76 -15.16
N ARG A 19 -7.28 6.08 -15.35
CA ARG A 19 -6.31 6.06 -14.27
C ARG A 19 -6.53 7.28 -13.37
N PRO A 20 -6.68 7.12 -12.04
CA PRO A 20 -6.64 8.23 -11.10
C PRO A 20 -5.25 8.90 -11.09
N GLY A 21 -5.20 10.23 -11.21
CA GLY A 21 -3.96 11.02 -11.22
C GLY A 21 -3.42 11.37 -12.63
N ARG A 22 -2.47 12.32 -12.71
CA ARG A 22 -1.85 12.74 -13.97
C ARG A 22 -0.81 11.70 -14.42
N GLY A 23 -1.22 10.75 -15.25
CA GLY A 23 -0.29 9.85 -15.97
C GLY A 23 0.31 10.51 -17.21
N GLY A 24 1.48 10.04 -17.65
CA GLY A 24 2.00 10.34 -18.99
C GLY A 24 1.12 9.75 -20.09
N ARG A 25 1.33 10.21 -21.33
CA ARG A 25 0.49 9.90 -22.51
C ARG A 25 0.27 8.41 -22.80
N ASP A 26 1.12 7.52 -22.28
CA ASP A 26 1.09 6.08 -22.54
C ASP A 26 0.59 5.23 -21.36
N LEU A 27 0.17 5.86 -20.25
CA LEU A 27 -0.31 5.15 -19.06
C LEU A 27 -1.82 4.93 -19.12
N ARG A 28 -2.24 3.68 -19.21
CA ARG A 28 -3.65 3.26 -19.21
C ARG A 28 -4.10 2.80 -17.81
N ALA A 29 -5.41 2.65 -17.64
CA ALA A 29 -6.04 2.09 -16.45
C ALA A 29 -6.00 0.55 -16.42
N TRP A 30 -5.46 -0.08 -17.45
CA TRP A 30 -5.28 -1.53 -17.52
C TRP A 30 -3.97 -1.84 -18.24
N ASP A 31 -3.54 -3.09 -18.13
CA ASP A 31 -2.46 -3.67 -18.91
C ASP A 31 -2.87 -4.99 -19.56
N ALA A 32 -1.96 -5.56 -20.36
CA ALA A 32 -2.22 -6.82 -21.07
C ALA A 32 -2.45 -8.01 -20.12
N ALA A 33 -2.08 -7.91 -18.83
CA ALA A 33 -2.38 -8.96 -17.87
C ALA A 33 -3.83 -8.88 -17.41
N ASP A 34 -4.47 -7.70 -17.37
CA ASP A 34 -5.92 -7.59 -17.13
C ASP A 34 -6.70 -8.28 -18.25
N GLU A 35 -6.35 -7.98 -19.50
CA GLU A 35 -6.94 -8.62 -20.69
C GLU A 35 -6.80 -10.15 -20.64
N LEU A 36 -5.58 -10.65 -20.35
CA LEU A 36 -5.32 -12.09 -20.33
C LEU A 36 -6.02 -12.80 -19.15
N LEU A 37 -6.22 -12.11 -18.03
CA LEU A 37 -6.98 -12.63 -16.89
C LEU A 37 -8.47 -12.76 -17.24
N LEU A 38 -9.08 -11.77 -17.90
CA LEU A 38 -10.47 -11.86 -18.36
C LEU A 38 -10.67 -12.98 -19.37
N GLU A 39 -9.80 -13.08 -20.38
CA GLU A 39 -9.86 -14.14 -21.39
C GLU A 39 -9.90 -15.55 -20.74
N TYR A 40 -9.09 -15.78 -19.70
CA TYR A 40 -9.11 -17.04 -18.95
C TYR A 40 -10.36 -17.19 -18.08
N THR A 41 -10.81 -16.10 -17.47
CA THR A 41 -11.94 -16.10 -16.55
C THR A 41 -13.24 -16.43 -17.27
N ASP A 42 -13.51 -15.80 -18.41
CA ASP A 42 -14.73 -16.05 -19.19
C ASP A 42 -14.83 -17.50 -19.63
N ALA A 43 -13.72 -18.07 -20.12
CA ALA A 43 -13.64 -19.48 -20.47
C ALA A 43 -13.88 -20.40 -19.26
N HIS A 44 -13.32 -20.03 -18.09
CA HIS A 44 -13.45 -20.81 -16.87
C HIS A 44 -14.86 -20.77 -16.29
N ILE A 45 -15.48 -19.59 -16.18
CA ILE A 45 -16.84 -19.38 -15.70
C ILE A 45 -17.83 -20.16 -16.57
N THR A 46 -17.69 -20.09 -17.90
CA THR A 46 -18.55 -20.82 -18.83
C THR A 46 -18.45 -22.33 -18.63
N THR A 47 -17.24 -22.84 -18.40
CA THR A 47 -16.99 -24.29 -18.29
C THR A 47 -17.39 -24.86 -16.92
N HIS A 48 -17.22 -24.10 -15.84
CA HIS A 48 -17.36 -24.59 -14.46
C HIS A 48 -18.57 -24.01 -13.70
N HIS A 49 -19.37 -23.15 -14.32
CA HIS A 49 -20.59 -22.56 -13.75
C HIS A 49 -20.37 -21.90 -12.38
N ILE A 50 -19.40 -20.99 -12.30
CA ILE A 50 -19.11 -20.22 -11.09
C ILE A 50 -20.34 -19.41 -10.68
N ALA A 51 -20.77 -19.50 -9.42
CA ALA A 51 -21.91 -18.75 -8.93
C ALA A 51 -21.54 -17.28 -8.60
N PRO A 52 -22.49 -16.34 -8.68
CA PRO A 52 -22.28 -14.99 -8.14
C PRO A 52 -21.86 -15.03 -6.67
N GLY A 53 -20.86 -14.23 -6.28
CA GLY A 53 -20.28 -14.20 -4.94
C GLY A 53 -19.17 -15.23 -4.69
N ALA A 54 -18.97 -16.21 -5.59
CA ALA A 54 -17.90 -17.21 -5.47
C ALA A 54 -16.57 -16.80 -6.14
N LEU A 55 -16.46 -15.53 -6.58
CA LEU A 55 -15.28 -14.95 -7.20
C LEU A 55 -14.62 -13.92 -6.26
N ALA A 56 -13.32 -14.00 -6.05
CA ALA A 56 -12.53 -12.93 -5.44
C ALA A 56 -11.55 -12.33 -6.45
N ILE A 57 -11.32 -11.02 -6.36
CA ILE A 57 -10.38 -10.29 -7.22
C ILE A 57 -9.42 -9.52 -6.33
N ILE A 58 -8.13 -9.80 -6.49
CA ILE A 58 -7.06 -9.26 -5.65
C ILE A 58 -6.20 -8.27 -6.43
N ASP A 59 -6.01 -7.09 -5.84
CA ASP A 59 -5.11 -6.02 -6.30
C ASP A 59 -5.39 -5.54 -7.73
N ASP A 60 -6.68 -5.49 -8.10
CA ASP A 60 -7.16 -4.83 -9.32
C ASP A 60 -6.96 -3.31 -9.24
N ALA A 61 -5.83 -2.84 -9.76
CA ALA A 61 -5.33 -1.49 -9.52
C ALA A 61 -6.32 -0.37 -9.87
N PHE A 62 -7.13 -0.57 -10.92
CA PHE A 62 -8.05 0.46 -11.41
C PHE A 62 -9.47 -0.01 -11.68
N GLY A 63 -9.81 -1.24 -11.28
CA GLY A 63 -11.17 -1.78 -11.42
C GLY A 63 -11.44 -2.47 -12.76
N ALA A 64 -10.43 -2.75 -13.59
CA ALA A 64 -10.64 -3.32 -14.92
C ALA A 64 -11.30 -4.70 -14.84
N LEU A 65 -10.86 -5.54 -13.90
CA LEU A 65 -11.39 -6.89 -13.69
C LEU A 65 -12.70 -6.84 -12.89
N THR A 66 -12.71 -6.05 -11.83
CA THR A 66 -13.85 -5.95 -10.90
C THR A 66 -15.09 -5.40 -11.59
N LEU A 67 -14.93 -4.38 -12.43
CA LEU A 67 -16.07 -3.79 -13.16
C LEU A 67 -16.50 -4.66 -14.34
N ALA A 68 -15.56 -5.31 -15.04
CA ALA A 68 -15.91 -6.23 -16.13
C ALA A 68 -16.71 -7.43 -15.62
N LEU A 69 -16.39 -7.92 -14.43
CA LEU A 69 -17.02 -9.07 -13.80
C LEU A 69 -18.06 -8.67 -12.73
N ASN A 70 -18.60 -7.44 -12.81
CA ASN A 70 -19.51 -6.91 -11.78
C ASN A 70 -20.73 -7.81 -11.52
N ASP A 71 -21.29 -8.42 -12.55
CA ASP A 71 -22.46 -9.30 -12.46
C ASP A 71 -22.19 -10.60 -11.68
N MET A 72 -20.91 -10.95 -11.52
CA MET A 72 -20.47 -12.07 -10.67
C MET A 72 -20.40 -11.69 -9.18
N ALA A 73 -20.73 -10.44 -8.83
CA ALA A 73 -20.65 -9.89 -7.47
C ALA A 73 -19.31 -10.24 -6.76
N PRO A 74 -18.15 -9.94 -7.37
CA PRO A 74 -16.87 -10.39 -6.84
C PRO A 74 -16.52 -9.73 -5.51
N ALA A 75 -15.87 -10.48 -4.62
CA ALA A 75 -15.17 -9.93 -3.47
C ALA A 75 -13.89 -9.23 -3.95
N SER A 76 -13.97 -7.91 -4.16
CA SER A 76 -12.82 -7.08 -4.58
C SER A 76 -12.01 -6.66 -3.37
N ILE A 77 -10.73 -7.05 -3.32
CA ILE A 77 -9.82 -6.78 -2.21
C ILE A 77 -8.47 -6.28 -2.72
N ALA A 78 -7.88 -5.32 -2.02
CA ALA A 78 -6.51 -4.91 -2.28
C ALA A 78 -5.81 -4.50 -0.99
N ASP A 79 -4.47 -4.52 -1.02
CA ASP A 79 -3.71 -3.85 0.03
C ASP A 79 -3.81 -2.32 -0.06
N SER A 80 -4.14 -1.80 -1.24
CA SER A 80 -4.13 -0.36 -1.52
C SER A 80 -5.48 0.32 -1.28
N ALA A 81 -5.48 1.42 -0.53
CA ALA A 81 -6.64 2.31 -0.33
C ALA A 81 -7.16 2.92 -1.64
N LEU A 82 -6.36 2.89 -2.72
CA LEU A 82 -6.72 3.41 -4.03
C LEU A 82 -7.80 2.58 -4.73
N LEU A 83 -7.99 1.31 -4.36
CA LEU A 83 -8.97 0.43 -5.02
C LEU A 83 -10.38 1.06 -5.01
N LEU A 84 -10.87 1.48 -3.84
CA LEU A 84 -12.19 2.09 -3.72
C LEU A 84 -12.31 3.39 -4.53
N GLN A 85 -11.25 4.20 -4.56
CA GLN A 85 -11.23 5.42 -5.35
C GLN A 85 -11.30 5.12 -6.84
N ALA A 86 -10.58 4.11 -7.31
CA ALA A 86 -10.59 3.72 -8.71
C ALA A 86 -11.92 3.12 -9.13
N LEU A 87 -12.51 2.23 -8.31
CA LEU A 87 -13.84 1.68 -8.56
C LEU A 87 -14.90 2.78 -8.63
N ARG A 88 -14.90 3.73 -7.69
CA ARG A 88 -15.82 4.89 -7.74
C ARG A 88 -15.64 5.73 -9.01
N LYS A 89 -14.39 5.95 -9.40
CA LYS A 89 -14.06 6.75 -10.58
C LYS A 89 -14.56 6.08 -11.87
N ASN A 90 -14.39 4.77 -11.98
CA ASN A 90 -14.62 4.03 -13.21
C ASN A 90 -16.01 3.38 -13.29
N ALA A 91 -16.72 3.17 -12.18
CA ALA A 91 -18.09 2.63 -12.24
C ALA A 91 -19.09 3.61 -12.89
N GLY A 92 -18.96 4.91 -12.61
CA GLY A 92 -19.88 5.95 -13.08
C GLY A 92 -19.98 6.06 -14.61
N PRO A 93 -18.87 6.26 -15.35
CA PRO A 93 -18.88 6.27 -16.81
C PRO A 93 -19.47 5.00 -17.44
N ASN A 94 -19.33 3.87 -16.76
CA ASN A 94 -19.85 2.56 -17.20
C ASN A 94 -21.27 2.26 -16.72
N GLN A 95 -21.91 3.18 -15.99
CA GLN A 95 -23.26 3.00 -15.43
C GLN A 95 -23.40 1.74 -14.56
N LEU A 96 -22.30 1.33 -13.92
CA LEU A 96 -22.26 0.19 -13.02
C LEU A 96 -22.46 0.64 -11.56
N PRO A 97 -23.04 -0.20 -10.70
CA PRO A 97 -22.98 0.05 -9.26
C PRO A 97 -21.50 0.05 -8.82
N VAL A 98 -21.18 0.86 -7.80
CA VAL A 98 -19.83 0.86 -7.22
C VAL A 98 -19.68 -0.39 -6.34
N PRO A 99 -18.78 -1.34 -6.68
CA PRO A 99 -18.57 -2.53 -5.86
C PRO A 99 -17.97 -2.16 -4.50
N ALA A 100 -18.24 -2.99 -3.49
CA ALA A 100 -17.53 -2.86 -2.21
C ALA A 100 -16.04 -3.16 -2.42
N ALA A 101 -15.18 -2.38 -1.76
CA ALA A 101 -13.74 -2.60 -1.75
C ALA A 101 -13.30 -3.04 -0.35
N LEU A 102 -12.77 -4.25 -0.26
CA LEU A 102 -12.24 -4.85 0.95
C LEU A 102 -10.73 -4.60 1.07
N ASN A 103 -10.16 -4.86 2.24
CA ASN A 103 -8.73 -4.74 2.49
C ASN A 103 -8.26 -5.75 3.53
N TRP A 104 -6.95 -5.89 3.73
CA TRP A 104 -6.38 -6.96 4.57
C TRP A 104 -6.52 -6.76 6.08
N GLN A 105 -7.16 -5.69 6.56
CA GLN A 105 -7.58 -5.59 7.96
C GLN A 105 -8.85 -6.43 8.24
N ALA A 106 -9.65 -6.70 7.21
CA ALA A 106 -10.84 -7.53 7.28
C ALA A 106 -10.97 -8.31 5.94
N PRO A 107 -10.10 -9.32 5.71
CA PRO A 107 -10.14 -10.11 4.49
C PRO A 107 -11.47 -10.86 4.38
N PRO A 108 -12.01 -11.06 3.16
CA PRO A 108 -13.25 -11.79 2.99
C PRO A 108 -13.08 -13.27 3.35
N GLU A 109 -14.17 -13.85 3.83
CA GLU A 109 -14.27 -15.28 4.07
C GLU A 109 -14.74 -15.98 2.79
N GLY A 110 -14.28 -17.22 2.58
CA GLY A 110 -14.72 -18.07 1.48
C GLY A 110 -15.95 -18.91 1.82
N PRO A 111 -16.24 -19.97 1.04
CA PRO A 111 -15.40 -20.50 -0.03
C PRO A 111 -15.49 -19.70 -1.33
N PHE A 112 -14.36 -19.54 -2.02
CA PHE A 112 -14.29 -19.03 -3.39
C PHE A 112 -13.98 -20.16 -4.37
N ASP A 113 -14.70 -20.22 -5.48
CA ASP A 113 -14.40 -21.16 -6.57
C ASP A 113 -13.31 -20.61 -7.50
N LEU A 114 -13.18 -19.30 -7.57
CA LEU A 114 -12.17 -18.64 -8.40
C LEU A 114 -11.59 -17.40 -7.70
N ILE A 115 -10.26 -17.28 -7.73
CA ILE A 115 -9.54 -16.10 -7.27
C ILE A 115 -8.72 -15.54 -8.43
N LEU A 116 -9.01 -14.32 -8.85
CA LEU A 116 -8.15 -13.56 -9.76
C LEU A 116 -7.14 -12.75 -8.97
N LEU A 117 -5.87 -12.82 -9.34
CA LEU A 117 -4.79 -12.18 -8.60
C LEU A 117 -3.88 -11.40 -9.55
N LYS A 118 -3.72 -10.09 -9.33
CA LYS A 118 -2.62 -9.34 -9.95
C LYS A 118 -1.33 -9.63 -9.19
N ILE A 119 -0.36 -10.26 -9.86
CA ILE A 119 0.87 -10.71 -9.20
C ILE A 119 1.66 -9.49 -8.69
N PRO A 120 1.86 -9.36 -7.36
CA PRO A 120 2.62 -8.24 -6.82
C PRO A 120 4.12 -8.44 -7.08
N ARG A 121 4.88 -7.35 -6.95
CA ARG A 121 6.35 -7.38 -7.13
C ARG A 121 7.07 -8.00 -5.94
N GLN A 122 6.47 -7.91 -4.77
CA GLN A 122 7.05 -8.39 -3.51
C GLN A 122 6.72 -9.87 -3.37
N LEU A 123 7.76 -10.70 -3.35
CA LEU A 123 7.61 -12.16 -3.23
C LEU A 123 6.94 -12.57 -1.92
N ASP A 124 7.28 -11.90 -0.81
CA ASP A 124 6.67 -12.14 0.51
C ASP A 124 5.15 -11.85 0.49
N TYR A 125 4.73 -10.78 -0.22
CA TYR A 125 3.31 -10.46 -0.36
C TYR A 125 2.59 -11.48 -1.25
N LEU A 126 3.21 -11.91 -2.36
CA LEU A 126 2.66 -13.02 -3.16
C LEU A 126 2.52 -14.30 -2.33
N GLU A 127 3.49 -14.64 -1.47
CA GLU A 127 3.39 -15.81 -0.58
C GLU A 127 2.18 -15.69 0.37
N TYR A 128 1.97 -14.50 0.95
CA TYR A 128 0.78 -14.24 1.76
C TYR A 128 -0.53 -14.46 0.99
N LEU A 129 -0.63 -13.90 -0.22
CA LEU A 129 -1.84 -14.02 -1.03
C LEU A 129 -2.14 -15.48 -1.43
N LEU A 130 -1.12 -16.26 -1.78
CA LEU A 130 -1.28 -17.69 -2.13
C LEU A 130 -1.68 -18.52 -0.90
N ARG A 131 -1.06 -18.27 0.25
CA ARG A 131 -1.43 -18.93 1.51
C ARG A 131 -2.85 -18.59 1.95
N TRP A 132 -3.22 -17.32 1.85
CA TRP A 132 -4.59 -16.88 2.10
C TRP A 132 -5.56 -17.57 1.12
N SER A 133 -5.23 -17.62 -0.17
CA SER A 133 -6.03 -18.31 -1.19
C SER A 133 -6.29 -19.78 -0.81
N ASN A 134 -5.28 -20.52 -0.35
CA ASN A 134 -5.43 -21.91 0.11
C ASN A 134 -6.40 -22.07 1.31
N THR A 135 -6.56 -21.03 2.13
CA THR A 135 -7.50 -21.05 3.26
C THR A 135 -8.95 -20.81 2.85
N VAL A 136 -9.19 -20.05 1.77
CA VAL A 136 -10.54 -19.61 1.37
C VAL A 136 -11.05 -20.23 0.08
N LEU A 137 -10.22 -20.92 -0.70
CA LEU A 137 -10.68 -21.62 -1.90
C LEU A 137 -11.58 -22.82 -1.55
N SER A 138 -12.61 -23.06 -2.36
CA SER A 138 -13.35 -24.33 -2.35
C SER A 138 -12.41 -25.49 -2.71
N PRO A 139 -12.76 -26.75 -2.40
CA PRO A 139 -11.90 -27.90 -2.72
C PRO A 139 -11.49 -28.03 -4.20
N GLN A 140 -12.33 -27.54 -5.12
CA GLN A 140 -12.06 -27.53 -6.56
C GLN A 140 -11.64 -26.15 -7.09
N GLY A 141 -11.54 -25.17 -6.19
CA GLY A 141 -11.29 -23.79 -6.54
C GLY A 141 -9.89 -23.55 -7.07
N ARG A 142 -9.75 -22.48 -7.85
CA ARG A 142 -8.49 -22.13 -8.54
C ARG A 142 -8.07 -20.69 -8.31
N VAL A 143 -6.76 -20.48 -8.33
CA VAL A 143 -6.14 -19.15 -8.51
C VAL A 143 -5.78 -18.98 -9.98
N VAL A 144 -6.17 -17.84 -10.56
CA VAL A 144 -5.72 -17.38 -11.87
C VAL A 144 -4.98 -16.06 -11.66
N ALA A 145 -3.66 -16.10 -11.73
CA ALA A 145 -2.79 -14.99 -11.37
C ALA A 145 -2.07 -14.42 -12.59
N GLY A 146 -2.12 -13.10 -12.77
CA GLY A 146 -1.62 -12.43 -13.96
C GLY A 146 -0.72 -11.25 -13.64
N GLY A 147 0.29 -11.02 -14.49
CA GLY A 147 1.11 -9.82 -14.41
C GLY A 147 1.98 -9.59 -15.64
N MET A 148 2.45 -8.35 -15.80
CA MET A 148 3.43 -8.01 -16.82
C MET A 148 4.78 -8.65 -16.48
N ILE A 149 5.39 -9.37 -17.43
CA ILE A 149 6.60 -10.19 -17.21
C ILE A 149 7.73 -9.40 -16.55
N LYS A 150 7.97 -8.16 -16.99
CA LYS A 150 8.98 -7.24 -16.42
C LYS A 150 8.75 -6.84 -14.95
N HIS A 151 7.63 -7.23 -14.37
CA HIS A 151 7.20 -6.88 -13.02
C HIS A 151 6.96 -8.11 -12.15
N LEU A 152 7.03 -9.32 -12.74
CA LEU A 152 6.92 -10.56 -11.99
C LEU A 152 8.18 -10.76 -11.15
N PRO A 153 8.06 -11.23 -9.89
CA PRO A 153 9.20 -11.65 -9.09
C PRO A 153 9.95 -12.82 -9.76
N ASP A 154 11.27 -12.85 -9.68
CA ASP A 154 12.11 -13.89 -10.30
C ASP A 154 11.71 -15.33 -9.90
N ARG A 155 11.29 -15.52 -8.64
CA ARG A 155 10.88 -16.83 -8.07
C ARG A 155 9.37 -17.03 -8.00
N CYS A 156 8.61 -16.28 -8.79
CA CYS A 156 7.14 -16.37 -8.79
C CYS A 156 6.67 -17.81 -9.09
N ALA A 157 7.15 -18.43 -10.16
CA ALA A 157 6.68 -19.77 -10.56
C ALA A 157 7.02 -20.85 -9.52
N ASP A 158 8.22 -20.78 -8.93
CA ASP A 158 8.66 -21.71 -7.87
C ASP A 158 7.76 -21.60 -6.64
N LEU A 159 7.34 -20.37 -6.29
CA LEU A 159 6.46 -20.13 -5.16
C LEU A 159 5.06 -20.72 -5.38
N PHE A 160 4.51 -20.59 -6.60
CA PHE A 160 3.25 -21.26 -6.97
C PHE A 160 3.37 -22.78 -6.84
N ALA A 161 4.40 -23.38 -7.45
CA ALA A 161 4.61 -24.84 -7.35
C ALA A 161 4.73 -25.30 -5.89
N LYS A 162 5.47 -24.55 -5.06
CA LYS A 162 5.67 -24.86 -3.65
C LYS A 162 4.38 -24.78 -2.82
N LEU A 163 3.55 -23.76 -3.02
CA LEU A 163 2.41 -23.48 -2.13
C LEU A 163 1.09 -24.05 -2.63
N MET A 164 0.91 -24.11 -3.95
CA MET A 164 -0.33 -24.54 -4.60
C MET A 164 -0.24 -25.97 -5.15
N GLY A 165 0.95 -26.59 -5.14
CA GLY A 165 1.19 -27.93 -5.69
C GLY A 165 1.18 -28.00 -7.22
N SER A 166 0.79 -26.92 -7.91
CA SER A 166 0.76 -26.79 -9.36
C SER A 166 1.16 -25.39 -9.80
N ASN A 167 1.81 -25.30 -10.96
CA ASN A 167 1.97 -24.06 -11.69
C ASN A 167 1.74 -24.34 -13.18
N GLU A 168 0.57 -24.00 -13.70
CA GLU A 168 0.27 -24.16 -15.13
C GLU A 168 0.49 -22.80 -15.82
N PRO A 169 1.73 -22.49 -16.27
CA PRO A 169 1.99 -21.24 -16.97
C PRO A 169 1.26 -21.24 -18.30
N GLN A 170 0.47 -20.22 -18.53
CA GLN A 170 -0.25 -20.05 -19.78
C GLN A 170 0.64 -19.32 -20.80
N ARG A 171 0.28 -19.43 -22.08
CA ARG A 171 1.05 -18.78 -23.16
C ARG A 171 1.11 -17.28 -22.91
N ALA A 172 2.33 -16.74 -22.87
CA ALA A 172 2.54 -15.31 -22.72
C ALA A 172 1.97 -14.54 -23.93
N LYS A 173 1.26 -13.44 -23.67
CA LYS A 173 0.66 -12.56 -24.68
C LYS A 173 1.01 -11.12 -24.35
N ARG A 174 1.48 -10.33 -25.32
CA ARG A 174 1.77 -8.89 -25.16
C ARG A 174 2.64 -8.54 -23.92
N LYS A 175 3.64 -9.40 -23.62
CA LYS A 175 4.53 -9.30 -22.44
C LYS A 175 3.82 -9.47 -21.08
N ALA A 176 2.59 -9.97 -21.06
CA ALA A 176 1.90 -10.47 -19.88
C ALA A 176 1.99 -11.99 -19.81
N ARG A 177 1.84 -12.52 -18.59
CA ARG A 177 1.78 -13.96 -18.31
C ARG A 177 0.70 -14.21 -17.26
N VAL A 178 -0.03 -15.31 -17.43
CA VAL A 178 -0.97 -15.86 -16.46
C VAL A 178 -0.44 -17.21 -15.96
N ILE A 179 -0.61 -17.46 -14.66
CA ILE A 179 -0.35 -18.73 -13.98
C ILE A 179 -1.68 -19.20 -13.41
N VAL A 180 -2.07 -20.43 -13.73
CA VAL A 180 -3.24 -21.08 -13.12
C VAL A 180 -2.74 -22.12 -12.13
N ALA A 181 -3.38 -22.19 -10.96
CA ALA A 181 -3.07 -23.18 -9.95
C ALA A 181 -4.34 -23.63 -9.23
N ALA A 182 -4.44 -24.94 -8.96
CA ALA A 182 -5.46 -25.49 -8.08
C ALA A 182 -5.16 -25.14 -6.61
N ARG A 183 -6.15 -25.26 -5.73
CA ARG A 183 -5.97 -25.14 -4.29
C ARG A 183 -4.86 -26.08 -3.78
N GLY A 184 -3.90 -25.53 -3.04
CA GLY A 184 -2.90 -26.28 -2.28
C GLY A 184 -3.22 -26.36 -0.79
N GLU A 185 -2.28 -26.91 -0.02
CA GLU A 185 -2.44 -27.17 1.41
C GLU A 185 -1.75 -26.14 2.31
N ALA A 186 -0.83 -25.34 1.75
CA ALA A 186 -0.04 -24.40 2.54
C ALA A 186 -0.88 -23.16 2.91
N GLY A 187 -1.52 -23.19 4.08
CA GLY A 187 -2.30 -22.08 4.64
C GLY A 187 -1.46 -21.01 5.37
N LEU A 188 -2.17 -20.11 6.07
CA LEU A 188 -1.59 -19.07 6.93
C LEU A 188 -1.28 -19.57 8.36
N GLU A 189 -1.97 -20.61 8.82
CA GLU A 189 -1.77 -21.18 10.15
C GLU A 189 -0.32 -21.70 10.32
N GLY A 190 0.31 -21.34 11.43
CA GLY A 190 1.71 -21.71 11.71
C GLY A 190 2.77 -21.06 10.82
N TRP A 191 2.40 -20.14 9.91
CA TRP A 191 3.35 -19.50 9.01
C TRP A 191 4.19 -18.43 9.71
N THR A 192 5.44 -18.76 10.02
CA THR A 192 6.36 -17.88 10.76
C THR A 192 6.78 -16.63 10.01
N ASN A 193 6.70 -16.59 8.67
CA ASN A 193 7.03 -15.38 7.89
C ASN A 193 5.87 -14.38 7.79
N LEU A 194 4.71 -14.65 8.41
CA LEU A 194 3.56 -13.73 8.39
C LEU A 194 3.91 -12.37 9.00
N LYS A 195 4.70 -12.35 10.07
CA LYS A 195 5.21 -11.13 10.70
C LYS A 195 6.73 -11.26 10.85
N LYS A 196 7.47 -10.31 10.29
CA LYS A 196 8.91 -10.16 10.46
C LYS A 196 9.18 -8.78 11.03
N GLY A 197 10.32 -8.60 11.70
CA GLY A 197 10.58 -7.34 12.36
C GLY A 197 12.03 -7.15 12.74
N TYR A 198 12.25 -6.01 13.39
CA TYR A 198 13.52 -5.62 13.98
C TYR A 198 13.26 -4.89 15.29
N VAL A 199 14.27 -4.85 16.15
CA VAL A 199 14.21 -4.11 17.42
C VAL A 199 14.86 -2.74 17.23
N LEU A 200 14.26 -1.72 17.84
CA LEU A 200 14.87 -0.40 17.96
C LEU A 200 15.50 -0.26 19.34
N PRO A 201 16.80 0.12 19.45
CA PRO A 201 17.44 0.29 20.75
C PRO A 201 16.73 1.31 21.65
N SER A 202 16.08 2.32 21.06
CA SER A 202 15.28 3.31 21.80
C SER A 202 14.03 2.72 22.44
N PHE A 203 13.58 1.52 22.04
CA PHE A 203 12.34 0.91 22.52
C PHE A 203 12.60 -0.13 23.63
N THR A 204 13.85 -0.54 23.83
CA THR A 204 14.25 -1.50 24.85
C THR A 204 14.78 -0.85 26.13
N GLY A 205 15.05 0.46 26.12
CA GLY A 205 15.81 1.11 27.19
C GLY A 205 17.15 0.40 27.43
N ASN A 206 17.51 0.15 28.70
CA ASN A 206 18.67 -0.65 29.10
C ASN A 206 18.39 -2.16 29.19
N ALA A 207 17.16 -2.61 28.93
CA ALA A 207 16.84 -4.03 28.93
C ALA A 207 17.34 -4.69 27.65
N ALA A 208 17.65 -5.99 27.71
CA ALA A 208 17.99 -6.77 26.53
C ALA A 208 16.85 -6.70 25.50
N ALA A 209 17.20 -6.74 24.22
CA ALA A 209 16.24 -6.78 23.13
C ALA A 209 15.25 -7.94 23.34
N SER A 210 14.04 -7.62 23.78
CA SER A 210 12.95 -8.59 23.90
C SER A 210 12.17 -8.62 22.60
N GLU A 211 11.52 -9.75 22.31
CA GLU A 211 10.57 -9.82 21.21
C GLU A 211 9.50 -8.73 21.37
N GLU A 212 9.09 -8.40 22.60
CA GLU A 212 8.06 -7.40 22.94
C GLU A 212 8.43 -5.98 22.47
N ALA A 213 9.72 -5.67 22.34
CA ALA A 213 10.19 -4.39 21.82
C ALA A 213 10.38 -4.37 20.28
N SER A 214 10.05 -5.45 19.58
CA SER A 214 10.20 -5.53 18.12
C SER A 214 9.07 -4.82 17.39
N LEU A 215 9.45 -4.10 16.34
CA LEU A 215 8.54 -3.58 15.33
C LEU A 215 8.34 -4.64 14.27
N LEU A 216 7.12 -5.15 14.18
CA LEU A 216 6.71 -6.15 13.20
C LEU A 216 6.07 -5.49 11.98
N GLY A 217 6.27 -6.10 10.81
CA GLY A 217 5.64 -5.72 9.55
C GLY A 217 5.03 -6.94 8.88
N MET A 218 3.82 -6.76 8.35
CA MET A 218 3.15 -7.71 7.46
C MET A 218 3.83 -7.77 6.07
N PRO A 219 3.55 -8.78 5.24
CA PRO A 219 4.34 -9.09 4.03
C PRO A 219 4.42 -8.00 2.95
N ALA A 220 3.43 -7.11 2.85
CA ALA A 220 3.44 -5.97 1.93
C ALA A 220 4.20 -4.74 2.48
N VAL A 221 4.60 -4.75 3.76
CA VAL A 221 5.15 -3.57 4.44
C VAL A 221 6.60 -3.30 4.05
N PHE A 222 6.89 -2.05 3.73
CA PHE A 222 8.23 -1.57 3.41
C PHE A 222 9.21 -1.82 4.57
N ALA A 223 10.43 -2.26 4.22
CA ALA A 223 11.53 -2.47 5.17
C ALA A 223 11.15 -3.32 6.41
N ARG A 224 10.20 -4.27 6.27
CA ARG A 224 9.68 -5.07 7.40
C ARG A 224 10.73 -5.85 8.19
N GLU A 225 11.89 -6.19 7.59
CA GLU A 225 12.92 -7.00 8.27
C GLU A 225 14.01 -6.18 8.96
N ARG A 226 14.24 -4.93 8.55
CA ARG A 226 15.33 -4.10 9.05
C ARG A 226 14.97 -2.63 8.95
N LEU A 227 15.43 -1.85 9.93
CA LEU A 227 15.29 -0.40 9.89
C LEU A 227 15.87 0.20 8.60
N ASP A 228 15.02 0.92 7.85
CA ASP A 228 15.44 1.65 6.66
C ASP A 228 16.55 2.67 6.99
N ILE A 229 17.50 2.82 6.06
CA ILE A 229 18.65 3.71 6.25
C ILE A 229 18.21 5.16 6.31
N GLY A 230 17.25 5.56 5.45
CA GLY A 230 16.67 6.90 5.48
C GLY A 230 15.96 7.16 6.80
N THR A 231 15.10 6.24 7.24
CA THR A 231 14.44 6.30 8.55
C THR A 231 15.45 6.40 9.70
N ARG A 232 16.57 5.67 9.65
CA ARG A 232 17.62 5.75 10.68
C ARG A 232 18.25 7.15 10.80
N VAL A 233 18.51 7.81 9.66
CA VAL A 233 18.98 9.22 9.64
C VAL A 233 17.89 10.17 10.15
N PHE A 234 16.63 9.80 9.94
CA PHE A 234 15.48 10.62 10.25
C PHE A 234 15.15 10.66 11.76
N LEU A 235 15.22 9.51 12.45
CA LEU A 235 14.79 9.35 13.85
C LEU A 235 15.34 10.40 14.84
N PRO A 236 16.64 10.78 14.83
CA PRO A 236 17.14 11.81 15.75
C PRO A 236 16.47 13.18 15.54
N GLN A 237 16.11 13.51 14.29
CA GLN A 237 15.45 14.77 13.97
C GLN A 237 13.97 14.76 14.39
N VAL A 238 13.32 13.60 14.27
CA VAL A 238 11.97 13.37 14.82
C VAL A 238 11.99 13.60 16.33
N ALA A 239 12.92 12.98 17.05
CA ALA A 239 13.00 13.10 18.50
C ALA A 239 13.21 14.56 18.95
N GLY A 240 14.07 15.30 18.26
CA GLY A 240 14.28 16.71 18.50
C GLY A 240 13.05 17.57 18.20
N ALA A 241 12.28 17.26 17.14
CA ALA A 241 11.06 17.98 16.79
C ALA A 241 9.93 17.73 17.79
N VAL A 242 9.71 16.46 18.14
CA VAL A 242 8.69 16.02 19.12
C VAL A 242 8.94 16.63 20.50
N ALA A 243 10.20 16.73 20.94
CA ALA A 243 10.55 17.34 22.22
C ALA A 243 10.08 18.79 22.38
N ARG A 244 9.89 19.53 21.27
CA ARG A 244 9.50 20.95 21.27
C ARG A 244 7.98 21.17 21.19
N LEU A 245 7.18 20.11 21.05
CA LEU A 245 5.73 20.21 20.94
C LEU A 245 5.08 20.41 22.32
N THR A 246 4.01 21.19 22.33
CA THR A 246 3.15 21.36 23.51
C THR A 246 2.38 20.07 23.80
N PRO A 247 2.00 19.80 25.06
CA PRO A 247 1.11 18.69 25.39
C PRO A 247 -0.17 18.71 24.56
N GLY A 248 -0.65 17.53 24.15
CA GLY A 248 -1.83 17.38 23.30
C GLY A 248 -1.64 17.78 21.83
N ALA A 249 -0.43 18.18 21.40
CA ALA A 249 -0.17 18.46 20.01
C ALA A 249 -0.38 17.22 19.13
N ARG A 250 -0.81 17.46 17.89
CA ARG A 250 -1.22 16.43 16.94
C ARG A 250 -0.14 16.18 15.89
N ILE A 251 0.23 14.92 15.72
CA ILE A 251 1.22 14.46 14.77
C ILE A 251 0.55 13.57 13.71
N LEU A 252 0.98 13.67 12.46
CA LEU A 252 0.70 12.68 11.43
C LEU A 252 1.99 11.95 11.03
N ASP A 253 1.99 10.61 11.12
CA ASP A 253 2.94 9.75 10.45
C ASP A 253 2.39 9.39 9.05
N LEU A 254 2.90 10.08 8.02
CA LEU A 254 2.38 10.05 6.66
C LEU A 254 3.18 9.06 5.78
N GLY A 255 2.52 7.97 5.39
CA GLY A 255 3.17 6.78 4.84
C GLY A 255 3.85 5.99 5.95
N CYS A 256 3.08 5.64 6.98
CA CYS A 256 3.62 5.18 8.26
C CYS A 256 4.34 3.83 8.19
N GLY A 257 4.08 2.98 7.20
CA GLY A 257 4.64 1.62 7.14
C GLY A 257 4.31 0.85 8.42
N ASN A 258 5.32 0.29 9.09
CA ASN A 258 5.15 -0.39 10.39
C ASN A 258 4.96 0.56 11.59
N GLY A 259 4.83 1.87 11.37
CA GLY A 259 4.59 2.89 12.39
C GLY A 259 5.83 3.43 13.09
N VAL A 260 7.04 3.09 12.63
CA VAL A 260 8.30 3.41 13.33
C VAL A 260 8.45 4.88 13.74
N LEU A 261 8.04 5.83 12.91
CA LEU A 261 8.20 7.26 13.19
C LEU A 261 7.17 7.73 14.24
N GLY A 262 5.89 7.44 14.02
CA GLY A 262 4.82 7.80 14.96
C GLY A 262 4.96 7.11 16.32
N LEU A 263 5.35 5.83 16.35
CA LEU A 263 5.57 5.09 17.60
C LEU A 263 6.76 5.65 18.38
N SER A 264 7.82 6.08 17.70
CA SER A 264 8.94 6.75 18.35
C SER A 264 8.51 8.08 19.00
N ALA A 265 7.59 8.82 18.37
CA ALA A 265 7.03 10.03 18.95
C ALA A 265 6.19 9.72 20.21
N LEU A 266 5.34 8.69 20.17
CA LEU A 266 4.52 8.28 21.32
C LEU A 266 5.33 7.77 22.50
N ILE A 267 6.39 6.98 22.25
CA ILE A 267 7.27 6.50 23.32
C ILE A 267 7.97 7.66 24.02
N GLN A 268 8.41 8.67 23.26
CA GLN A 268 9.07 9.83 23.84
C GLN A 268 8.09 10.77 24.56
N ARG A 269 6.88 10.92 24.03
CA ARG A 269 5.86 11.86 24.51
C ARG A 269 4.46 11.23 24.42
N PRO A 270 4.07 10.41 25.42
CA PRO A 270 2.74 9.77 25.45
C PRO A 270 1.57 10.76 25.56
N ASP A 271 1.85 12.01 25.95
CA ASP A 271 0.87 13.10 26.05
C ASP A 271 0.49 13.73 24.70
N LEU A 272 1.03 13.22 23.58
CA LEU A 272 0.71 13.66 22.23
C LEU A 272 -0.36 12.76 21.59
N ALA A 273 -0.99 13.26 20.52
CA ALA A 273 -1.88 12.48 19.68
C ALA A 273 -1.20 12.20 18.33
N VAL A 274 -1.18 10.93 17.90
CA VAL A 274 -0.55 10.52 16.64
C VAL A 274 -1.57 9.83 15.74
N ASP A 275 -1.75 10.37 14.54
CA ASP A 275 -2.44 9.68 13.46
C ASP A 275 -1.42 8.96 12.58
N PHE A 276 -1.73 7.73 12.22
CA PHE A 276 -0.95 6.91 11.29
C PHE A 276 -1.74 6.78 9.99
N ALA A 277 -1.19 7.24 8.87
CA ALA A 277 -1.84 7.16 7.57
C ALA A 277 -0.95 6.42 6.57
N ASP A 278 -1.53 5.44 5.89
CA ASP A 278 -0.85 4.70 4.83
C ASP A 278 -1.86 4.24 3.77
N VAL A 279 -1.37 4.10 2.55
CA VAL A 279 -2.15 3.51 1.45
C VAL A 279 -2.24 1.99 1.62
N SER A 280 -1.31 1.37 2.35
CA SER A 280 -1.27 -0.08 2.60
C SER A 280 -2.08 -0.45 3.84
N SER A 281 -3.08 -1.32 3.67
CA SER A 281 -3.85 -1.89 4.78
C SER A 281 -3.00 -2.75 5.70
N GLN A 282 -1.99 -3.44 5.16
CA GLN A 282 -1.02 -4.22 5.91
C GLN A 282 -0.06 -3.33 6.72
N ALA A 283 0.31 -2.16 6.21
CA ALA A 283 1.04 -1.15 6.97
C ALA A 283 0.22 -0.68 8.18
N ILE A 284 -1.05 -0.32 7.95
CA ILE A 284 -1.96 0.08 9.03
C ILE A 284 -2.13 -1.02 10.09
N ALA A 285 -2.35 -2.27 9.67
CA ALA A 285 -2.43 -3.40 10.59
C ALA A 285 -1.13 -3.60 11.39
N SER A 286 0.02 -3.37 10.76
CA SER A 286 1.34 -3.48 11.40
C SER A 286 1.57 -2.38 12.43
N ALA A 287 1.31 -1.11 12.07
CA ALA A 287 1.45 0.01 12.97
C ALA A 287 0.54 -0.12 14.21
N ARG A 288 -0.71 -0.55 14.01
CA ARG A 288 -1.66 -0.82 15.10
C ARG A 288 -1.17 -1.94 16.01
N GLY A 289 -0.80 -3.09 15.45
CA GLY A 289 -0.29 -4.21 16.24
C GLY A 289 1.00 -3.89 16.99
N ASN A 290 1.86 -3.03 16.44
CA ASN A 290 3.07 -2.57 17.12
C ASN A 290 2.75 -1.62 18.28
N LEU A 291 1.77 -0.73 18.15
CA LEU A 291 1.32 0.11 19.27
C LEU A 291 0.81 -0.75 20.43
N GLU A 292 -0.07 -1.72 20.13
CA GLU A 292 -0.61 -2.67 21.11
C GLU A 292 0.52 -3.45 21.80
N ARG A 293 1.51 -3.91 21.03
CA ARG A 293 2.66 -4.67 21.53
C ARG A 293 3.57 -3.87 22.45
N LEU A 294 3.76 -2.58 22.17
CA LEU A 294 4.59 -1.68 22.97
C LEU A 294 3.89 -1.23 24.26
N ALA A 295 2.60 -1.55 24.43
CA ALA A 295 1.78 -1.23 25.61
C ALA A 295 1.85 0.26 25.99
N VAL A 296 1.93 1.15 24.99
CA VAL A 296 1.96 2.60 25.20
C VAL A 296 0.52 3.11 25.26
N GLU A 297 0.12 3.60 26.43
CA GLU A 297 -1.16 4.32 26.59
C GLU A 297 -1.05 5.70 25.92
N ALA A 298 -1.55 5.80 24.69
CA ALA A 298 -1.48 7.02 23.89
C ALA A 298 -2.73 7.21 23.02
N CYS A 299 -2.99 8.46 22.64
CA CYS A 299 -4.03 8.78 21.68
C CYS A 299 -3.54 8.50 20.26
N ALA A 300 -4.01 7.42 19.66
CA ALA A 300 -3.63 7.02 18.30
C ALA A 300 -4.84 6.73 17.42
N ARG A 301 -4.79 7.17 16.16
CA ARG A 301 -5.79 6.82 15.12
C ARG A 301 -5.09 6.30 13.87
N PHE A 302 -5.77 5.43 13.13
CA PHE A 302 -5.19 4.72 12.00
C PHE A 302 -6.06 4.88 10.75
N TYR A 303 -5.46 5.32 9.65
CA TYR A 303 -6.15 5.69 8.42
C TYR A 303 -5.60 4.93 7.22
N HIS A 304 -6.41 4.02 6.66
CA HIS A 304 -6.14 3.42 5.36
C HIS A 304 -6.60 4.39 4.25
N THR A 305 -5.68 5.21 3.74
CA THR A 305 -6.01 6.36 2.86
C THR A 305 -4.85 6.74 1.93
N ASP A 306 -5.15 7.42 0.82
CA ASP A 306 -4.13 8.01 -0.07
C ASP A 306 -3.64 9.37 0.46
N GLY A 307 -2.66 9.29 1.36
CA GLY A 307 -1.95 10.44 1.89
C GLY A 307 -2.61 11.01 3.15
N VAL A 308 -2.82 12.33 3.22
CA VAL A 308 -3.34 12.97 4.45
C VAL A 308 -4.86 12.73 4.60
N PRO A 309 -5.36 12.28 5.77
CA PRO A 309 -6.79 12.14 6.03
C PRO A 309 -7.57 13.45 5.84
N GLN A 310 -8.76 13.36 5.25
CA GLN A 310 -9.57 14.54 4.93
C GLN A 310 -10.10 15.23 6.19
N GLY A 311 -9.98 16.57 6.24
CA GLY A 311 -10.51 17.39 7.33
C GLY A 311 -9.64 17.42 8.59
N GLU A 312 -8.53 16.70 8.60
CA GLU A 312 -7.62 16.63 9.75
C GLU A 312 -6.50 17.67 9.65
N HIS A 313 -6.07 18.17 10.81
CA HIS A 313 -5.00 19.15 10.93
C HIS A 313 -3.97 18.75 11.98
N TYR A 314 -2.71 19.17 11.75
CA TYR A 314 -1.54 18.68 12.51
C TYR A 314 -0.53 19.79 12.83
N ASP A 315 0.12 19.65 13.97
CA ASP A 315 1.22 20.52 14.41
C ASP A 315 2.57 20.04 13.84
N LEU A 316 2.70 18.73 13.63
CA LEU A 316 3.86 18.09 13.00
C LEU A 316 3.40 16.99 12.04
N ILE A 317 3.94 16.96 10.82
CA ILE A 317 3.76 15.86 9.88
C ILE A 317 5.12 15.25 9.61
N LEU A 318 5.26 13.94 9.82
CA LEU A 318 6.47 13.14 9.59
C LEU A 318 6.29 12.35 8.29
N CYS A 319 7.32 12.29 7.44
CA CYS A 319 7.20 11.53 6.18
C CYS A 319 8.54 10.98 5.69
N ASN A 320 8.59 9.67 5.42
CA ASN A 320 9.60 9.03 4.58
C ASN A 320 8.91 8.56 3.28
N PRO A 321 8.78 9.43 2.27
CA PRO A 321 7.98 9.13 1.08
C PRO A 321 8.62 8.03 0.22
N PRO A 322 7.81 7.23 -0.51
CA PRO A 322 8.33 6.23 -1.42
C PRO A 322 9.16 6.88 -2.54
N PHE A 323 10.24 6.23 -2.95
CA PHE A 323 11.18 6.70 -3.97
C PHE A 323 11.11 5.93 -5.30
N HIS A 324 10.29 4.87 -5.36
CA HIS A 324 10.00 4.10 -6.57
C HIS A 324 8.49 3.82 -6.67
N GLU A 325 7.88 4.08 -7.84
CA GLU A 325 6.52 3.63 -8.15
C GLU A 325 6.62 2.65 -9.33
N GLY A 326 6.17 1.39 -9.16
CA GLY A 326 6.10 0.44 -10.28
C GLY A 326 7.41 0.24 -11.04
N GLY A 327 8.57 0.34 -10.37
CA GLY A 327 9.89 0.24 -11.00
C GLY A 327 10.35 1.48 -11.77
N THR A 328 9.57 2.57 -11.74
CA THR A 328 9.97 3.87 -12.27
C THR A 328 10.31 4.81 -11.11
N VAL A 329 11.49 5.44 -11.17
CA VAL A 329 11.84 6.51 -10.24
C VAL A 329 10.99 7.73 -10.60
N GLY A 330 10.12 8.16 -9.68
CA GLY A 330 9.27 9.32 -9.88
C GLY A 330 8.99 10.01 -8.55
N ASP A 331 9.03 11.33 -8.53
CA ASP A 331 8.81 12.15 -7.33
C ASP A 331 7.34 12.59 -7.17
N HIS A 332 6.46 12.23 -8.10
CA HIS A 332 5.09 12.71 -8.15
C HIS A 332 4.26 12.34 -6.91
N ILE A 333 4.45 11.14 -6.34
CA ILE A 333 3.81 10.71 -5.09
C ILE A 333 4.28 11.60 -3.94
N ALA A 334 5.60 11.74 -3.78
CA ALA A 334 6.19 12.60 -2.76
C ALA A 334 5.70 14.05 -2.88
N LEU A 335 5.68 14.60 -4.10
CA LEU A 335 5.16 15.95 -4.36
C LEU A 335 3.67 16.09 -4.05
N ARG A 336 2.85 15.06 -4.28
CA ARG A 336 1.44 15.05 -3.85
C ARG A 336 1.34 15.08 -2.33
N MET A 337 2.11 14.25 -1.63
CA MET A 337 2.18 14.22 -0.18
C MET A 337 2.62 15.57 0.38
N PHE A 338 3.58 16.26 -0.24
CA PHE A 338 4.03 17.59 0.20
C PHE A 338 2.92 18.65 0.11
N ARG A 339 2.15 18.64 -0.97
CA ARG A 339 1.00 19.54 -1.16
C ARG A 339 -0.14 19.23 -0.19
N GLN A 340 -0.38 17.96 0.12
CA GLN A 340 -1.37 17.58 1.11
C GLN A 340 -0.92 18.01 2.52
N ALA A 341 0.35 17.76 2.86
CA ALA A 341 0.94 18.16 4.14
C ALA A 341 0.87 19.68 4.36
N SER A 342 1.21 20.50 3.35
CA SER A 342 1.14 21.96 3.49
C SER A 342 -0.27 22.48 3.80
N LYS A 343 -1.30 21.83 3.24
CA LYS A 343 -2.71 22.16 3.50
C LYS A 343 -3.15 21.73 4.89
N ALA A 344 -2.71 20.56 5.35
CA ALA A 344 -3.11 19.99 6.63
C ALA A 344 -2.34 20.52 7.84
N LEU A 345 -1.21 21.21 7.68
CA LEU A 345 -0.54 21.84 8.81
C LEU A 345 -1.36 22.98 9.43
N ASN A 346 -1.37 23.01 10.77
CA ASN A 346 -1.77 24.16 11.57
C ASN A 346 -0.85 25.36 11.29
N SER A 347 -1.33 26.55 11.66
CA SER A 347 -0.51 27.77 11.66
C SER A 347 0.72 27.56 12.54
N GLY A 348 1.93 27.78 11.99
CA GLY A 348 3.19 27.52 12.69
C GLY A 348 3.66 26.06 12.76
N GLY A 349 2.86 25.12 12.25
CA GLY A 349 3.20 23.69 12.18
C GLY A 349 4.37 23.40 11.24
N ALA A 350 4.94 22.19 11.38
CA ALA A 350 6.11 21.76 10.62
C ALA A 350 5.87 20.44 9.87
N PHE A 351 6.37 20.37 8.64
CA PHE A 351 6.51 19.14 7.87
C PHE A 351 7.97 18.70 7.90
N LEU A 352 8.25 17.54 8.46
CA LEU A 352 9.58 16.97 8.55
C LEU A 352 9.66 15.76 7.62
N VAL A 353 10.62 15.79 6.69
CA VAL A 353 10.72 14.80 5.61
C VAL A 353 12.16 14.36 5.39
N VAL A 354 12.36 13.06 5.22
CA VAL A 354 13.63 12.50 4.74
C VAL A 354 13.51 12.16 3.25
N GLY A 355 14.60 12.32 2.50
CA GLY A 355 14.63 11.91 1.11
C GLY A 355 16.04 11.70 0.60
N ASN A 356 16.17 10.96 -0.51
CA ASN A 356 17.44 10.82 -1.20
C ASN A 356 17.93 12.20 -1.70
N ARG A 357 19.21 12.51 -1.49
CA ARG A 357 19.80 13.81 -1.80
C ARG A 357 19.62 14.19 -3.28
N HIS A 358 19.75 13.22 -4.19
CA HIS A 358 19.60 13.43 -5.64
C HIS A 358 18.18 13.85 -6.07
N LEU A 359 17.15 13.66 -5.21
CA LEU A 359 15.77 14.05 -5.54
C LEU A 359 15.51 15.54 -5.38
N GLY A 360 16.41 16.31 -4.75
CA GLY A 360 16.33 17.77 -4.71
C GLY A 360 15.08 18.33 -4.01
N TYR A 361 14.58 17.68 -2.97
CA TYR A 361 13.35 18.08 -2.27
C TYR A 361 13.38 19.50 -1.69
N HIS A 362 14.55 20.01 -1.31
CA HIS A 362 14.71 21.38 -0.79
C HIS A 362 14.17 22.46 -1.76
N ALA A 363 14.32 22.26 -3.07
CA ALA A 363 13.81 23.19 -4.07
C ALA A 363 12.31 22.99 -4.32
N LYS A 364 11.85 21.74 -4.27
CA LYS A 364 10.45 21.37 -4.52
C LYS A 364 9.52 21.85 -3.41
N LEU A 365 9.94 21.73 -2.15
CA LEU A 365 9.17 22.16 -0.99
C LEU A 365 8.90 23.67 -0.96
N LYS A 366 9.79 24.50 -1.53
CA LYS A 366 9.59 25.97 -1.60
C LYS A 366 8.35 26.40 -2.38
N LYS A 367 7.72 25.49 -3.14
CA LYS A 367 6.46 25.77 -3.84
C LYS A 367 5.26 25.83 -2.91
N ASP A 368 5.29 25.05 -1.83
CA ASP A 368 4.15 24.82 -0.95
C ASP A 368 4.41 25.31 0.49
N PHE A 369 5.66 25.66 0.83
CA PHE A 369 6.10 26.06 2.16
C PHE A 369 6.94 27.34 2.12
N VAL A 370 6.86 28.15 3.17
CA VAL A 370 7.53 29.47 3.22
C VAL A 370 8.97 29.42 3.71
N ARG A 371 9.30 28.43 4.54
CA ARG A 371 10.64 28.22 5.07
C ARG A 371 10.96 26.74 4.95
N VAL A 372 12.12 26.43 4.40
CA VAL A 372 12.63 25.06 4.23
C VAL A 372 14.06 25.04 4.74
N GLU A 373 14.34 24.21 5.74
CA GLU A 373 15.64 24.10 6.38
C GLU A 373 16.15 22.68 6.32
N GLN A 374 17.45 22.52 6.10
CA GLN A 374 18.11 21.23 6.28
C GLN A 374 18.42 21.03 7.77
N ARG A 375 17.90 19.94 8.35
CA ARG A 375 18.12 19.60 9.77
C ARG A 375 19.24 18.59 9.95
N ALA A 376 19.39 17.67 8.99
CA ALA A 376 20.48 16.71 8.94
C ALA A 376 20.77 16.30 7.50
N SER A 377 21.96 15.76 7.27
CA SER A 377 22.27 15.07 6.02
C SER A 377 23.42 14.10 6.20
N ASP A 378 23.40 13.02 5.41
CA ASP A 378 24.52 12.12 5.19
C ASP A 378 24.83 12.06 3.68
N PRO A 379 25.78 11.24 3.20
CA PRO A 379 26.09 11.15 1.76
C PRO A 379 24.91 10.81 0.85
N LYS A 380 23.89 10.08 1.33
CA LYS A 380 22.76 9.57 0.53
C LYS A 380 21.45 10.30 0.80
N PHE A 381 21.20 10.73 2.03
CA PHE A 381 19.94 11.22 2.54
C PHE A 381 20.06 12.65 3.10
N VAL A 382 18.94 13.37 3.04
CA VAL A 382 18.78 14.68 3.65
C VAL A 382 17.46 14.71 4.42
N VAL A 383 17.47 15.31 5.60
CA VAL A 383 16.27 15.60 6.40
C VAL A 383 15.98 17.08 6.32
N LEU A 384 14.76 17.41 5.89
CA LEU A 384 14.30 18.77 5.67
C LEU A 384 13.11 19.06 6.59
N GLU A 385 13.10 20.24 7.20
CA GLU A 385 11.96 20.80 7.93
C GLU A 385 11.37 21.94 7.10
N ALA A 386 10.09 21.84 6.76
CA ALA A 386 9.35 22.84 6.01
C ALA A 386 8.21 23.39 6.87
N ARG A 387 8.05 24.72 6.93
CA ARG A 387 7.07 25.39 7.80
C ARG A 387 6.01 26.14 7.03
N LYS A 388 4.80 26.15 7.58
CA LYS A 388 3.69 27.01 7.12
C LYS A 388 3.80 28.39 7.78
N LEU A 389 3.33 29.43 7.09
CA LEU A 389 3.24 30.78 7.67
C LEU A 389 2.43 30.74 8.96
N VAL A 390 2.86 31.53 9.95
CA VAL A 390 1.97 31.92 11.04
C VAL A 390 1.06 32.99 10.47
N ALA A 391 -0.25 32.77 10.44
CA ALA A 391 -1.19 33.85 10.12
C ALA A 391 -0.94 34.98 11.11
N ARG A 392 -0.62 36.19 10.63
CA ARG A 392 -0.54 37.37 11.50
C ARG A 392 -1.93 37.56 12.10
N GLN A 393 -2.02 37.50 13.43
CA GLN A 393 -3.22 37.86 14.19
C GLN A 393 -3.53 39.34 14.01
#